data_AF-A0A378JQE1-F1
#
_entry.id   AF-A0A378JQE1-F1
#
_cell.length_a   1.000
_cell.length_b   1.000
_cell.length_c   1.000
_cell.angle_alpha   90.00
_cell.angle_beta   90.00
_cell.angle_gamma   90.00
#
_symmetry.space_group_name_H-M   'P 1'
#
loop_
_entity.id
_entity.type
_entity.pdbx_description
1 polymer ?
#
loop_
_entity_poly.entity_id
_entity_poly.type
_entity_poly.pdbx_seq_one_letter_code
_entity_poly.pdbx_strand_id
1 'polypeptide(L)'
;MKYMMRFLKRVRLAQEFFSSPPDPKNIFYAGKIAVNRKADSFSIKSLSTLKELLVEEKDDVFRFLVDITGKLWFAYETRPYNSAPKHFQMTGDPLETACCLTAGNIKFKNKKGAVLKNISHRSGDFYPSFLSLRWLLAILIINEESLPFKLSKIIVIKELKNEKIYKHIWRIKRVRKWVDSFRHNETLINQLRQPKLSSKIVRYEAINYCTEALQSAMP
;
A
#
# COMPACT_ATOMS: atom_id res chain seq x y z
N MET A 1 -23.57 -1.95 27.51
CA MET A 1 -23.99 -1.70 26.10
C MET A 1 -22.87 -1.24 25.14
N LYS A 2 -22.11 -0.15 25.41
CA LYS A 2 -21.09 0.39 24.46
C LYS A 2 -19.98 -0.61 24.07
N TYR A 3 -19.53 -1.45 25.01
CA TYR A 3 -18.51 -2.49 24.74
C TYR A 3 -19.03 -3.60 23.83
N MET A 4 -20.26 -4.08 24.06
CA MET A 4 -20.90 -5.10 23.24
C MET A 4 -21.12 -4.62 21.80
N MET A 5 -21.57 -3.37 21.61
CA MET A 5 -21.68 -2.77 20.27
C MET A 5 -20.32 -2.63 19.55
N ARG A 6 -19.25 -2.24 20.28
CA ARG A 6 -17.89 -2.16 19.69
C ARG A 6 -17.38 -3.54 19.29
N PHE A 7 -17.67 -4.56 20.09
CA PHE A 7 -17.31 -5.95 19.80
C PHE A 7 -18.05 -6.46 18.55
N LEU A 8 -19.38 -6.29 18.49
CA LEU A 8 -20.21 -6.67 17.34
C LEU A 8 -19.75 -5.98 16.04
N LYS A 9 -19.43 -4.68 16.09
CA LYS A 9 -18.89 -3.95 14.93
C LYS A 9 -17.54 -4.52 14.46
N ARG A 10 -16.64 -4.86 15.39
CA ARG A 10 -15.34 -5.49 15.05
C ARG A 10 -15.50 -6.88 14.45
N VAL A 11 -16.42 -7.67 14.99
CA VAL A 11 -16.73 -9.02 14.47
C VAL A 11 -17.31 -8.92 13.06
N ARG A 12 -18.26 -8.01 12.83
CA ARG A 12 -18.85 -7.76 11.51
C ARG A 12 -17.81 -7.32 10.48
N LEU A 13 -16.93 -6.40 10.83
CA LEU A 13 -15.88 -5.95 9.90
C LEU A 13 -14.85 -7.05 9.62
N ALA A 14 -14.49 -7.87 10.61
CA ALA A 14 -13.63 -9.02 10.37
C ALA A 14 -14.33 -10.07 9.49
N GLN A 15 -15.63 -10.31 9.68
CA GLN A 15 -16.41 -11.17 8.80
C GLN A 15 -16.42 -10.62 7.37
N GLU A 16 -16.73 -9.34 7.19
CA GLU A 16 -16.70 -8.66 5.90
C GLU A 16 -15.31 -8.75 5.27
N PHE A 17 -14.24 -8.40 5.98
CA PHE A 17 -12.88 -8.46 5.42
C PHE A 17 -12.50 -9.87 4.96
N PHE A 18 -12.88 -10.91 5.70
CA PHE A 18 -12.54 -12.30 5.37
C PHE A 18 -13.62 -13.04 4.56
N SER A 19 -14.69 -12.39 4.12
CA SER A 19 -15.79 -13.05 3.39
C SER A 19 -15.50 -13.29 1.91
N SER A 20 -14.50 -12.62 1.35
CA SER A 20 -14.17 -12.72 -0.07
C SER A 20 -12.66 -12.62 -0.32
N PRO A 21 -12.16 -13.12 -1.46
CA PRO A 21 -10.81 -12.83 -1.94
C PRO A 21 -10.61 -11.34 -2.27
N PRO A 22 -9.37 -10.90 -2.52
CA PRO A 22 -9.10 -9.65 -3.24
C PRO A 22 -9.83 -9.63 -4.59
N ASP A 23 -10.41 -8.48 -4.95
CA ASP A 23 -11.17 -8.32 -6.18
C ASP A 23 -10.38 -7.45 -7.17
N PRO A 24 -10.03 -7.97 -8.35
CA PRO A 24 -9.26 -7.24 -9.36
C PRO A 24 -10.06 -6.12 -10.03
N LYS A 25 -11.38 -6.08 -9.87
CA LYS A 25 -12.24 -5.00 -10.41
C LYS A 25 -12.17 -3.72 -9.57
N ASN A 26 -11.70 -3.80 -8.33
CA ASN A 26 -11.58 -2.65 -7.44
C ASN A 26 -10.28 -1.89 -7.72
N ILE A 27 -10.33 -1.03 -8.74
CA ILE A 27 -9.23 -0.15 -9.14
C ILE A 27 -9.41 1.23 -8.52
N PHE A 28 -8.34 1.77 -7.94
CA PHE A 28 -8.29 3.11 -7.37
C PHE A 28 -7.43 4.01 -8.25
N TYR A 29 -8.00 5.12 -8.71
CA TYR A 29 -7.31 6.13 -9.49
C TYR A 29 -6.77 7.23 -8.59
N ALA A 30 -5.64 7.81 -8.97
CA ALA A 30 -5.10 8.94 -8.22
C ALA A 30 -6.05 10.15 -8.35
N GLY A 31 -6.27 10.83 -7.23
CA GLY A 31 -7.07 12.04 -7.19
C GLY A 31 -6.43 13.18 -7.98
N LYS A 32 -7.27 14.04 -8.54
CA LYS A 32 -6.87 15.26 -9.25
C LYS A 32 -6.45 16.34 -8.25
N ILE A 33 -5.31 16.15 -7.59
CA ILE A 33 -4.70 17.22 -6.78
C ILE A 33 -3.58 17.81 -7.62
N ALA A 34 -3.78 19.03 -8.12
CA ALA A 34 -2.72 19.82 -8.74
C ALA A 34 -1.59 19.97 -7.73
N VAL A 35 -0.39 19.55 -8.11
CA VAL A 35 0.79 19.74 -7.27
C VAL A 35 1.90 20.23 -8.18
N ASN A 36 2.49 21.37 -7.85
CA ASN A 36 3.78 21.74 -8.41
C ASN A 36 4.78 20.66 -8.03
N ARG A 37 5.50 20.15 -9.01
CA ARG A 37 6.45 19.05 -8.83
C ARG A 37 7.77 19.48 -9.45
N LYS A 38 8.86 19.31 -8.69
CA LYS A 38 10.21 19.35 -9.26
C LYS A 38 10.44 18.04 -10.02
N ALA A 39 11.29 18.09 -11.04
CA ALA A 39 11.76 16.88 -11.69
C ALA A 39 12.50 16.00 -10.68
N ASP A 40 12.19 14.71 -10.64
CA ASP A 40 12.78 13.78 -9.69
C ASP A 40 12.77 12.35 -10.25
N SER A 41 13.68 11.53 -9.74
CA SER A 41 13.83 10.12 -10.10
C SER A 41 13.80 9.26 -8.85
N PHE A 42 12.90 8.28 -8.81
CA PHE A 42 12.71 7.46 -7.62
C PHE A 42 13.03 5.99 -7.91
N SER A 43 13.83 5.38 -7.03
CA SER A 43 14.02 3.93 -7.02
C SER A 43 12.86 3.26 -6.28
N ILE A 44 12.10 2.46 -7.01
CA ILE A 44 10.95 1.71 -6.49
C ILE A 44 11.36 0.24 -6.37
N LYS A 45 11.29 -0.30 -5.16
CA LYS A 45 11.73 -1.67 -4.87
C LYS A 45 10.58 -2.65 -5.01
N SER A 46 10.86 -3.84 -5.53
CA SER A 46 9.93 -4.95 -5.53
C SER A 46 9.96 -5.66 -4.16
N LEU A 47 9.14 -6.70 -3.99
CA LEU A 47 9.23 -7.54 -2.79
C LEU A 47 10.61 -8.20 -2.63
N SER A 48 11.23 -8.66 -3.72
CA SER A 48 12.56 -9.30 -3.69
C SER A 48 13.69 -8.31 -3.41
N THR A 49 13.53 -7.03 -3.75
CA THR A 49 14.56 -6.00 -3.50
C THR A 49 14.25 -5.11 -2.30
N LEU A 50 13.16 -5.34 -1.56
CA LEU A 50 12.81 -4.57 -0.36
C LEU A 50 13.91 -4.56 0.69
N LYS A 51 14.73 -5.62 0.79
CA LYS A 51 15.86 -5.68 1.72
C LYS A 51 16.83 -4.51 1.53
N GLU A 52 16.97 -3.99 0.31
CA GLU A 52 17.80 -2.81 0.03
C GLU A 52 17.34 -1.59 0.84
N LEU A 53 16.02 -1.35 0.95
CA LEU A 53 15.49 -0.25 1.78
C LEU A 53 15.73 -0.46 3.27
N LEU A 54 15.69 -1.72 3.72
CA LEU A 54 15.84 -2.10 5.12
C LEU A 54 17.29 -2.00 5.60
N VAL A 55 18.25 -2.30 4.72
CA VAL A 55 19.70 -2.25 5.02
C VAL A 55 20.18 -0.82 5.25
N GLU A 56 19.57 0.17 4.58
CA GLU A 56 19.93 1.57 4.81
C GLU A 56 19.55 2.07 6.22
N GLU A 57 18.69 1.35 6.95
CA GLU A 57 18.24 1.67 8.31
C GLU A 57 17.81 3.15 8.51
N LYS A 58 17.31 3.80 7.46
CA LYS A 58 16.86 5.21 7.50
C LYS A 58 15.45 5.35 8.05
N ASP A 59 14.60 4.37 7.77
CA ASP A 59 13.17 4.42 8.06
C ASP A 59 12.64 3.10 8.66
N ASP A 60 11.58 3.20 9.44
CA ASP A 60 10.77 2.06 9.88
C ASP A 60 9.39 2.04 9.23
N VAL A 61 9.05 3.06 8.42
CA VAL A 61 7.83 3.15 7.60
C VAL A 61 8.19 3.26 6.13
N PHE A 62 7.50 2.49 5.31
CA PHE A 62 7.63 2.51 3.86
C PHE A 62 6.25 2.63 3.23
N ARG A 63 6.20 3.31 2.08
CA ARG A 63 5.05 3.26 1.19
C ARG A 63 5.02 1.90 0.51
N PHE A 64 3.83 1.37 0.31
CA PHE A 64 3.60 0.25 -0.58
C PHE A 64 2.54 0.61 -1.63
N LEU A 65 2.63 -0.01 -2.80
CA LEU A 65 1.63 0.04 -3.85
C LEU A 65 1.51 -1.35 -4.48
N VAL A 66 0.28 -1.82 -4.66
CA VAL A 66 -0.01 -2.99 -5.49
C VAL A 66 -0.55 -2.47 -6.81
N ASP A 67 0.22 -2.65 -7.89
CA ASP A 67 -0.20 -2.20 -9.22
C ASP A 67 -1.37 -3.03 -9.77
N ILE A 68 -1.91 -2.63 -10.91
CA ILE A 68 -3.04 -3.30 -11.57
C ILE A 68 -2.75 -4.75 -11.98
N THR A 69 -1.48 -5.12 -12.09
CA THR A 69 -1.03 -6.48 -12.41
C THR A 69 -0.81 -7.34 -11.15
N GLY A 70 -1.05 -6.77 -9.97
CA GLY A 70 -0.87 -7.44 -8.68
C GLY A 70 0.56 -7.44 -8.14
N LYS A 71 1.48 -6.64 -8.72
CA LYS A 71 2.86 -6.58 -8.21
C LYS A 71 3.00 -5.56 -7.11
N LEU A 72 3.73 -5.97 -6.08
CA LEU A 72 3.93 -5.21 -4.85
C LEU A 72 5.24 -4.43 -4.91
N TRP A 73 5.10 -3.12 -4.80
CA TRP A 73 6.16 -2.13 -4.88
C TRP A 73 6.30 -1.38 -3.57
N PHE A 74 7.52 -0.95 -3.26
CA PHE A 74 7.87 -0.24 -2.04
C PHE A 74 8.76 0.98 -2.32
N ALA A 75 8.64 1.99 -1.48
CA ALA A 75 9.51 3.16 -1.46
C ALA A 75 9.56 3.81 -0.07
N TYR A 76 10.49 4.73 0.14
CA TYR A 76 10.52 5.56 1.35
C TYR A 76 9.25 6.39 1.51
N GLU A 77 8.92 6.74 2.75
CA GLU A 77 7.94 7.78 3.06
C GLU A 77 8.62 9.16 3.06
N THR A 78 7.91 10.19 2.58
CA THR A 78 8.44 11.56 2.56
C THR A 78 8.70 12.05 3.97
N ARG A 79 9.88 12.64 4.21
CA ARG A 79 10.26 13.33 5.45
C ARG A 79 10.62 14.78 5.13
N PRO A 80 10.64 15.71 6.11
CA PRO A 80 10.95 17.12 5.89
C PRO A 80 12.26 17.41 5.12
N TYR A 81 13.18 16.45 5.03
CA TYR A 81 14.50 16.59 4.38
C TYR A 81 14.83 15.50 3.37
N ASN A 82 13.87 14.63 3.01
CA ASN A 82 14.11 13.56 2.03
C ASN A 82 12.96 13.49 1.04
N SER A 83 13.26 13.72 -0.24
CA SER A 83 12.30 13.52 -1.32
C SER A 83 12.05 12.03 -1.47
N ALA A 84 10.79 11.64 -1.42
CA ALA A 84 10.37 10.26 -1.61
C ALA A 84 9.07 10.25 -2.41
N PRO A 85 8.87 9.25 -3.30
CA PRO A 85 7.78 9.26 -4.25
C PRO A 85 6.43 9.17 -3.53
N LYS A 86 5.48 10.05 -3.87
CA LYS A 86 4.07 9.82 -3.55
C LYS A 86 3.61 8.46 -4.10
N HIS A 87 2.52 7.89 -3.61
CA HIS A 87 2.11 6.56 -4.05
C HIS A 87 1.86 6.51 -5.55
N PHE A 88 1.21 7.53 -6.14
CA PHE A 88 1.00 7.55 -7.59
C PHE A 88 2.34 7.57 -8.33
N GLN A 89 3.38 8.23 -7.79
CA GLN A 89 4.69 8.26 -8.44
C GLN A 89 5.31 6.87 -8.55
N MET A 90 4.97 5.95 -7.63
CA MET A 90 5.44 4.57 -7.67
C MET A 90 4.90 3.77 -8.87
N THR A 91 3.83 4.24 -9.52
CA THR A 91 3.29 3.60 -10.75
C THR A 91 4.25 3.76 -11.91
N GLY A 92 4.73 4.99 -12.14
CA GLY A 92 5.45 5.39 -13.35
C GLY A 92 4.57 6.12 -14.35
N ASP A 93 3.25 6.19 -14.07
CA ASP A 93 2.26 6.81 -14.93
C ASP A 93 2.01 8.29 -14.55
N PRO A 94 1.52 9.11 -15.50
CA PRO A 94 0.96 10.42 -15.20
C PRO A 94 -0.10 10.37 -14.11
N LEU A 95 -0.31 11.48 -13.39
CA LEU A 95 -1.27 11.53 -12.27
C LEU A 95 -2.68 11.16 -12.72
N GLU A 96 -3.05 11.56 -13.93
CA GLU A 96 -4.38 11.46 -14.52
C GLU A 96 -4.76 10.01 -14.84
N THR A 97 -3.77 9.15 -15.05
CA THR A 97 -3.95 7.75 -15.47
C THR A 97 -3.43 6.77 -14.43
N ALA A 98 -2.65 7.23 -13.44
CA ALA A 98 -2.12 6.41 -12.37
C ALA A 98 -3.26 5.72 -11.62
N CYS A 99 -3.13 4.40 -11.50
CA CYS A 99 -4.10 3.56 -10.81
C CYS A 99 -3.41 2.41 -10.05
N CYS A 100 -4.11 1.86 -9.05
CA CYS A 100 -3.62 0.74 -8.26
C CYS A 100 -4.76 -0.14 -7.75
N LEU A 101 -4.44 -1.36 -7.32
CA LEU A 101 -5.37 -2.24 -6.61
C LEU A 101 -5.46 -1.89 -5.13
N THR A 102 -4.36 -1.41 -4.55
CA THR A 102 -4.30 -0.84 -3.20
C THR A 102 -2.99 -0.08 -3.01
N ALA A 103 -2.98 0.86 -2.07
CA ALA A 103 -1.79 1.62 -1.69
C ALA A 103 -1.84 1.95 -0.20
N GLY A 104 -0.69 2.19 0.41
CA GLY A 104 -0.66 2.50 1.82
C GLY A 104 0.73 2.53 2.42
N ASN A 105 0.78 2.39 3.75
CA ASN A 105 2.04 2.36 4.48
C ASN A 105 2.20 1.02 5.21
N ILE A 106 3.41 0.48 5.16
CA ILE A 106 3.87 -0.67 5.93
C ILE A 106 4.90 -0.19 6.94
N LYS A 107 4.71 -0.54 8.22
CA LYS A 107 5.60 -0.12 9.31
C LYS A 107 6.17 -1.31 10.04
N PHE A 108 7.48 -1.30 10.25
CA PHE A 108 8.24 -2.29 10.99
C PHE A 108 8.43 -1.89 12.45
N LYS A 109 8.85 -2.84 13.29
CA LYS A 109 9.10 -2.58 14.72
C LYS A 109 10.33 -1.70 14.95
N ASN A 110 11.30 -1.79 14.06
CA ASN A 110 12.55 -1.04 14.06
C ASN A 110 13.02 -0.85 12.62
N LYS A 111 14.08 -0.04 12.44
CA LYS A 111 14.63 0.29 11.13
C LYS A 111 15.28 -0.89 10.41
N LYS A 112 15.69 -1.94 11.15
CA LYS A 112 16.20 -3.20 10.59
C LYS A 112 15.14 -3.98 9.82
N GLY A 113 13.86 -3.65 9.98
CA GLY A 113 12.78 -4.26 9.21
C GLY A 113 12.47 -5.73 9.51
N ALA A 114 13.12 -6.33 10.52
CA ALA A 114 13.02 -7.79 10.74
C ALA A 114 11.60 -8.28 11.08
N VAL A 115 10.76 -7.41 11.66
CA VAL A 115 9.41 -7.76 12.11
C VAL A 115 8.41 -6.68 11.74
N LEU A 116 7.36 -7.09 11.03
CA LEU A 116 6.23 -6.22 10.69
C LEU A 116 5.48 -5.78 11.98
N LYS A 117 5.22 -4.47 12.10
CA LYS A 117 4.47 -3.88 13.22
C LYS A 117 3.01 -3.62 12.86
N ASN A 118 2.76 -2.92 11.75
CA ASN A 118 1.40 -2.61 11.28
C ASN A 118 1.36 -2.24 9.80
N ILE A 119 0.18 -2.37 9.20
CA ILE A 119 -0.15 -1.95 7.84
C ILE A 119 -1.31 -0.95 7.91
N SER A 120 -1.36 0.00 6.97
CA SER A 120 -2.51 0.90 6.80
C SER A 120 -2.77 1.18 5.33
N HIS A 121 -4.01 1.52 4.97
CA HIS A 121 -4.39 1.99 3.63
C HIS A 121 -4.23 3.51 3.47
N ARG A 122 -3.31 4.12 4.23
CA ARG A 122 -3.06 5.57 4.15
C ARG A 122 -2.31 5.88 2.85
N SER A 123 -3.02 6.46 1.89
CA SER A 123 -2.46 7.07 0.69
C SER A 123 -3.18 8.41 0.48
N GLY A 124 -2.41 9.47 0.21
CA GLY A 124 -2.93 10.84 0.05
C GLY A 124 -3.39 11.16 -1.36
N ASP A 125 -3.24 10.22 -2.28
CA ASP A 125 -3.49 10.34 -3.71
C ASP A 125 -4.49 9.29 -4.21
N PHE A 126 -4.43 8.02 -3.79
CA PHE A 126 -5.37 6.98 -4.27
C PHE A 126 -6.62 6.76 -3.41
N TYR A 127 -6.62 7.22 -2.15
CA TYR A 127 -7.71 7.00 -1.18
C TYR A 127 -8.30 5.57 -1.17
N PRO A 128 -7.47 4.50 -1.12
CA PRO A 128 -7.95 3.14 -1.25
C PRO A 128 -8.84 2.73 -0.07
N SER A 129 -9.85 1.90 -0.35
CA SER A 129 -10.76 1.38 0.66
C SER A 129 -10.03 0.45 1.65
N PHE A 130 -10.55 0.32 2.87
CA PHE A 130 -9.99 -0.61 3.86
C PHE A 130 -9.93 -2.06 3.34
N LEU A 131 -10.96 -2.50 2.61
CA LEU A 131 -11.05 -3.86 2.06
C LEU A 131 -10.01 -4.14 0.97
N SER A 132 -9.47 -3.11 0.32
CA SER A 132 -8.41 -3.30 -0.69
C SER A 132 -7.12 -3.87 -0.09
N LEU A 133 -6.90 -3.71 1.23
CA LEU A 133 -5.76 -4.33 1.94
C LEU A 133 -5.78 -5.86 1.90
N ARG A 134 -6.87 -6.48 1.46
CA ARG A 134 -6.90 -7.91 1.10
C ARG A 134 -5.78 -8.25 0.13
N TRP A 135 -5.50 -7.39 -0.86
CA TRP A 135 -4.41 -7.58 -1.82
C TRP A 135 -3.06 -7.75 -1.11
N LEU A 136 -2.67 -6.76 -0.31
CA LEU A 136 -1.40 -6.82 0.42
C LEU A 136 -1.33 -8.03 1.36
N LEU A 137 -2.39 -8.32 2.12
CA LEU A 137 -2.38 -9.45 3.04
C LEU A 137 -2.27 -10.80 2.32
N ALA A 138 -2.98 -10.98 1.21
CA ALA A 138 -2.89 -12.20 0.43
C ALA A 138 -1.49 -12.36 -0.18
N ILE A 139 -0.90 -11.28 -0.73
CA ILE A 139 0.47 -11.28 -1.24
C ILE A 139 1.47 -11.70 -0.16
N LEU A 140 1.39 -11.11 1.04
CA LEU A 140 2.32 -11.44 2.13
C LEU A 140 2.23 -12.92 2.57
N ILE A 141 1.03 -13.50 2.59
CA ILE A 141 0.85 -14.91 2.95
C ILE A 141 1.34 -15.84 1.84
N ILE A 142 0.99 -15.57 0.58
CA ILE A 142 1.36 -16.42 -0.56
C ILE A 142 2.87 -16.47 -0.77
N ASN A 143 3.55 -15.36 -0.45
CA ASN A 143 4.99 -15.22 -0.66
C ASN A 143 5.77 -15.30 0.67
N GLU A 144 5.19 -15.85 1.74
CA GLU A 144 5.71 -15.79 3.11
C GLU A 144 7.17 -16.29 3.23
N GLU A 145 7.51 -17.37 2.53
CA GLU A 145 8.86 -17.97 2.53
C GLU A 145 9.93 -17.08 1.88
N SER A 146 9.51 -16.18 1.00
CA SER A 146 10.40 -15.28 0.26
C SER A 146 10.51 -13.88 0.86
N LEU A 147 9.78 -13.60 1.95
CA LEU A 147 9.78 -12.28 2.58
C LEU A 147 11.14 -11.98 3.21
N PRO A 148 11.68 -10.75 3.06
CA PRO A 148 12.90 -10.33 3.75
C PRO A 148 12.68 -10.02 5.24
N PHE A 149 11.51 -10.36 5.79
CA PHE A 149 11.12 -10.10 7.17
C PHE A 149 10.14 -11.17 7.67
N LYS A 150 10.02 -11.30 8.99
CA LYS A 150 9.10 -12.27 9.62
C LYS A 150 7.72 -11.66 9.83
N LEU A 151 6.68 -12.44 9.52
CA LEU A 151 5.31 -12.14 9.94
C LEU A 151 5.13 -12.48 11.42
N SER A 152 4.62 -11.53 12.19
CA SER A 152 4.27 -11.76 13.60
C SER A 152 3.07 -12.71 13.71
N LYS A 153 2.94 -13.41 14.85
CA LYS A 153 1.76 -14.26 15.16
C LYS A 153 0.43 -13.49 15.07
N ILE A 154 0.49 -12.18 15.28
CA ILE A 154 -0.60 -11.24 15.07
C ILE A 154 -0.19 -10.19 14.04
N ILE A 155 -1.15 -9.73 13.26
CA ILE A 155 -1.00 -8.59 12.37
C ILE A 155 -1.91 -7.46 12.83
N VAL A 156 -1.41 -6.23 12.77
CA VAL A 156 -2.16 -5.02 13.13
C VAL A 156 -2.44 -4.26 11.85
N ILE A 157 -3.72 -4.09 11.53
CA ILE A 157 -4.19 -3.28 10.41
C ILE A 157 -4.81 -1.99 10.95
N LYS A 158 -4.40 -0.85 10.42
CA LYS A 158 -4.98 0.46 10.74
C LYS A 158 -5.94 0.87 9.63
N GLU A 159 -7.20 1.01 10.00
CA GLU A 159 -8.24 1.61 9.17
C GLU A 159 -8.32 3.11 9.46
N LEU A 160 -8.30 3.92 8.41
CA LEU A 160 -8.50 5.36 8.46
C LEU A 160 -9.92 5.66 8.02
N LYS A 161 -10.73 6.19 8.95
CA LYS A 161 -12.14 6.49 8.71
C LYS A 161 -12.55 7.72 9.52
N ASN A 162 -13.11 8.73 8.84
CA ASN A 162 -13.58 9.97 9.44
C ASN A 162 -12.51 10.60 10.35
N GLU A 163 -11.29 10.77 9.82
CA GLU A 163 -10.10 11.31 10.51
C GLU A 163 -9.62 10.50 11.73
N LYS A 164 -10.28 9.39 12.04
CA LYS A 164 -9.93 8.50 13.15
C LYS A 164 -9.19 7.28 12.63
N ILE A 165 -8.31 6.76 13.49
CA ILE A 165 -7.55 5.54 13.23
C ILE A 165 -8.12 4.41 14.08
N TYR A 166 -8.67 3.40 13.43
CA TYR A 166 -9.14 2.17 14.07
C TYR A 166 -8.09 1.07 13.91
N LYS A 167 -7.77 0.38 15.01
CA LYS A 167 -6.82 -0.75 15.00
C LYS A 167 -7.57 -2.07 14.99
N HIS A 168 -7.27 -2.89 13.99
CA HIS A 168 -7.74 -4.26 13.84
C HIS A 168 -6.57 -5.21 14.09
N ILE A 169 -6.75 -6.16 14.98
CA ILE A 169 -5.70 -7.10 15.37
C ILE A 169 -6.20 -8.50 15.03
N TRP A 170 -5.50 -9.18 14.12
CA TRP A 170 -5.88 -10.51 13.67
C TRP A 170 -4.73 -11.49 13.86
N ARG A 171 -5.07 -12.74 14.18
CA ARG A 171 -4.08 -13.84 14.22
C ARG A 171 -3.68 -14.18 12.79
N ILE A 172 -2.39 -14.33 12.53
CA ILE A 172 -1.90 -14.67 11.19
C ILE A 172 -2.45 -16.03 10.71
N LYS A 173 -2.68 -16.98 11.62
CA LYS A 173 -3.35 -18.26 11.34
C LYS A 173 -4.74 -18.08 10.71
N ARG A 174 -5.49 -17.04 11.09
CA ARG A 174 -6.80 -16.73 10.50
C ARG A 174 -6.64 -16.18 9.08
N VAL A 175 -5.65 -15.33 8.86
CA VAL A 175 -5.34 -14.78 7.53
C VAL A 175 -4.91 -15.90 6.58
N ARG A 176 -4.06 -16.85 7.03
CA ARG A 176 -3.71 -18.05 6.24
C ARG A 176 -4.92 -18.87 5.85
N LYS A 177 -5.79 -19.21 6.81
CA LYS A 177 -7.05 -19.92 6.51
C LYS A 177 -7.93 -19.19 5.49
N TRP A 178 -7.97 -17.85 5.56
CA TRP A 178 -8.69 -17.04 4.58
C TRP A 178 -8.04 -17.16 3.19
N VAL A 179 -6.72 -17.07 3.08
CA VAL A 179 -6.02 -17.29 1.80
C VAL A 179 -6.22 -18.71 1.26
N ASP A 180 -6.22 -19.72 2.14
CA ASP A 180 -6.46 -21.12 1.77
C ASP A 180 -7.85 -21.32 1.15
N SER A 181 -8.86 -20.55 1.58
CA SER A 181 -10.24 -20.66 1.07
C SER A 181 -10.39 -20.35 -0.42
N PHE A 182 -9.47 -19.58 -1.01
CA PHE A 182 -9.47 -19.25 -2.44
C PHE A 182 -8.20 -19.71 -3.17
N ARG A 183 -7.40 -20.58 -2.56
CA ARG A 183 -6.14 -21.07 -3.13
C ARG A 183 -6.32 -21.86 -4.43
N HIS A 184 -7.52 -22.37 -4.69
CA HIS A 184 -7.90 -23.06 -5.92
C HIS A 184 -8.14 -22.11 -7.10
N ASN A 185 -8.27 -20.79 -6.87
CA ASN A 185 -8.40 -19.81 -7.96
C ASN A 185 -7.01 -19.50 -8.55
N GLU A 186 -6.60 -20.29 -9.54
CA GLU A 186 -5.26 -20.19 -10.13
C GLU A 186 -4.95 -18.83 -10.72
N THR A 187 -5.91 -18.21 -11.41
CA THR A 187 -5.75 -16.87 -11.99
C THR A 187 -5.39 -15.84 -10.93
N LEU A 188 -6.16 -15.81 -9.84
CA LEU A 188 -5.91 -14.89 -8.72
C LEU A 188 -4.59 -15.22 -8.01
N ILE A 189 -4.31 -16.50 -7.77
CA ILE A 189 -3.05 -16.91 -7.12
C ILE A 189 -1.84 -16.53 -7.97
N ASN A 190 -1.89 -16.69 -9.29
CA ASN A 190 -0.83 -16.26 -10.20
C ASN A 190 -0.64 -14.74 -10.19
N GLN A 191 -1.72 -13.97 -10.09
CA GLN A 191 -1.64 -12.52 -9.95
C GLN A 191 -0.95 -12.11 -8.63
N LEU A 192 -1.28 -12.79 -7.52
CA LEU A 192 -0.74 -12.52 -6.18
C LEU A 192 0.71 -12.98 -5.98
N ARG A 193 1.20 -13.94 -6.78
CA ARG A 193 2.61 -14.37 -6.77
C ARG A 193 3.53 -13.22 -7.16
N GLN A 194 4.59 -13.04 -6.38
CA GLN A 194 5.61 -12.04 -6.64
C GLN A 194 6.83 -12.75 -7.24
N PRO A 195 7.03 -12.68 -8.57
CA PRO A 195 8.28 -13.17 -9.17
C PRO A 195 9.45 -12.36 -8.60
N LYS A 196 10.68 -12.88 -8.76
CA LYS A 196 11.91 -12.17 -8.39
C LYS A 196 12.15 -10.99 -9.33
N LEU A 197 11.37 -9.92 -9.15
CA LEU A 197 11.46 -8.70 -9.93
C LEU A 197 12.64 -7.85 -9.45
N SER A 198 13.33 -7.21 -10.38
CA SER A 198 14.26 -6.14 -10.06
C SER A 198 13.52 -4.89 -9.57
N SER A 199 14.29 -3.98 -8.97
CA SER A 199 13.83 -2.62 -8.71
C SER A 199 13.61 -1.88 -10.04
N LYS A 200 12.67 -0.92 -10.05
CA LYS A 200 12.47 -0.01 -11.19
C LYS A 200 12.85 1.43 -10.81
N ILE A 201 13.21 2.23 -11.81
CA ILE A 201 13.40 3.67 -11.67
C ILE A 201 12.24 4.34 -12.39
N VAL A 202 11.54 5.21 -11.70
CA VAL A 202 10.48 6.06 -12.27
C VAL A 202 10.97 7.50 -12.32
N ARG A 203 10.70 8.19 -13.42
CA ARG A 203 11.14 9.57 -13.65
C ARG A 203 9.91 10.44 -13.86
N TYR A 204 9.87 11.58 -13.19
CA TYR A 204 8.84 12.59 -13.39
C TYR A 204 9.50 13.90 -13.76
N GLU A 205 8.96 14.55 -14.77
CA GLU A 205 9.36 15.90 -15.15
C GLU A 205 8.80 16.94 -14.20
N ALA A 206 9.38 18.13 -14.23
CA ALA A 206 8.84 19.25 -13.47
C ALA A 206 7.51 19.68 -14.10
N ILE A 207 6.45 19.76 -13.29
CA ILE A 207 5.18 20.34 -13.71
C ILE A 207 4.99 21.61 -12.90
N ASN A 208 5.12 22.75 -13.58
CA ASN A 208 4.72 24.05 -13.06
C ASN A 208 3.30 24.31 -13.56
N TYR A 209 2.31 24.28 -12.67
CA TYR A 209 1.05 24.94 -12.98
C TYR A 209 1.31 26.45 -12.86
N CYS A 210 1.77 27.08 -13.94
CA CYS A 210 1.63 28.53 -14.06
C CYS A 210 0.13 28.83 -14.07
N THR A 211 -0.30 29.68 -13.15
CA THR A 211 -1.66 30.21 -13.09
C THR A 211 -1.89 31.13 -14.30
N GLU A 212 -1.97 30.59 -15.52
CA GLU A 212 -2.33 31.36 -16.71
C GLU A 212 -3.77 31.91 -16.63
N ALA A 213 -4.56 31.48 -15.65
CA ALA A 213 -5.87 32.05 -15.32
C ALA A 213 -5.82 33.43 -14.63
N LEU A 214 -4.64 34.01 -14.38
CA LEU A 214 -4.49 35.36 -13.79
C LEU A 214 -3.83 36.39 -14.72
N GLN A 215 -3.48 36.02 -15.96
CA GLN A 215 -2.97 36.96 -16.98
C GLN A 215 -3.95 37.25 -18.12
N SER A 216 -5.11 36.57 -18.17
CA SER A 216 -6.22 36.92 -19.07
C SER A 216 -7.30 37.79 -18.41
N ALA A 217 -7.07 38.21 -17.16
CA ALA A 217 -7.95 39.11 -16.41
C ALA A 217 -7.17 40.30 -15.84
N MET A 218 -6.48 41.03 -16.71
CA MET A 218 -6.19 42.44 -16.47
C MET A 218 -6.51 43.21 -17.76
N PRO A 219 -7.40 44.22 -17.70
CA PRO A 219 -7.89 44.97 -18.87
C PRO A 219 -6.80 45.80 -19.54
#